data_AF-A0A850SRT3-F1
#
_entry.id   AF-A0A850SRT3-F1
#
_cell.length_a   1.000
_cell.length_b   1.000
_cell.length_c   1.000
_cell.angle_alpha   90.00
_cell.angle_beta   90.00
_cell.angle_gamma   90.00
#
_symmetry.space_group_name_H-M   'P 1'
#
loop_
_entity.id
_entity.type
_entity.pdbx_description
1 polymer ?
#
loop_
_entity_poly.entity_id
_entity_poly.type
_entity_poly.pdbx_seq_one_letter_code
_entity_poly.pdbx_strand_id
1 'polypeptide(L)' 'MGKGQIFESIVGVAVLAVAIAFLAYAYETSGRALTARTYSLTAVFGRIDGVTPGSEVRIAGVKVGA' A
#
# COMPACT_ATOMS: atom_id res chain seq x y z
N MET A 1 11.85 -39.63 20.16
CA MET A 1 11.29 -38.43 19.49
C MET A 1 10.61 -38.89 18.20
N GLY A 2 9.29 -38.77 18.13
CA GLY A 2 8.48 -39.33 17.04
C GLY A 2 8.74 -38.61 15.72
N LYS A 3 8.90 -39.38 14.64
CA LYS A 3 9.11 -38.84 13.28
C LYS A 3 8.04 -37.82 12.86
N GLY A 4 6.80 -37.90 13.34
CA GLY A 4 5.75 -36.93 13.01
C GLY A 4 6.04 -35.50 13.48
N GLN A 5 6.56 -35.35 14.70
CA GLN A 5 6.75 -34.05 15.35
C GLN A 5 7.78 -33.15 14.65
N ILE A 6 8.81 -33.76 14.03
CA ILE A 6 9.78 -33.05 13.19
C ILE A 6 9.17 -32.62 11.85
N PHE A 7 8.31 -33.43 11.24
CA PHE A 7 7.64 -33.07 9.98
C PHE A 7 6.66 -31.91 10.18
N GLU A 8 5.86 -31.94 11.23
CA GLU A 8 4.93 -30.85 11.56
C GLU A 8 5.66 -29.52 11.79
N SER A 9 6.80 -29.55 12.49
CA SER A 9 7.62 -28.36 12.73
C SER A 9 8.20 -27.79 11.42
N ILE A 10 8.68 -28.65 10.52
CA ILE A 10 9.24 -28.23 9.22
C ILE A 10 8.15 -27.59 8.35
N VAL A 11 6.96 -28.20 8.31
CA VAL A 11 5.81 -27.64 7.57
C VAL A 11 5.40 -26.29 8.16
N GLY A 12 5.34 -26.15 9.48
CA GLY A 12 5.02 -24.88 10.14
C GLY A 12 6.01 -23.78 9.78
N VAL A 13 7.32 -24.08 9.79
CA VAL A 13 8.37 -23.13 9.37
C VAL A 13 8.23 -22.74 7.91
N ALA A 14 7.93 -23.70 7.03
CA ALA A 14 7.71 -23.42 5.60
C ALA A 14 6.50 -22.49 5.37
N VAL A 15 5.40 -22.72 6.08
CA VAL A 15 4.21 -21.86 6.02
C VAL A 15 4.53 -20.44 6.50
N LEU A 16 5.25 -20.31 7.61
CA LEU A 16 5.70 -19.00 8.13
C LEU A 16 6.58 -18.26 7.10
N ALA A 17 7.52 -18.97 6.45
CA ALA A 17 8.37 -18.37 5.42
C ALA A 17 7.55 -17.84 4.24
N VAL A 18 6.58 -18.62 3.76
CA VAL A 18 5.67 -18.19 2.68
C VAL A 18 4.82 -17.00 3.11
N ALA A 19 4.30 -17.00 4.34
CA ALA A 19 3.50 -15.90 4.88
C ALA A 19 4.30 -14.59 4.95
N ILE A 20 5.56 -14.65 5.39
CA ILE A 20 6.47 -13.49 5.42
C ILE A 20 6.75 -12.98 4.00
N ALA A 21 7.04 -13.88 3.05
CA ALA A 21 7.26 -13.51 1.66
C ALA A 21 6.01 -12.83 1.05
N PHE A 22 4.82 -13.36 1.34
CA PHE A 22 3.58 -12.79 0.86
C PHE A 22 3.28 -11.42 1.50
N LEU A 23 3.59 -11.26 2.79
CA LEU A 23 3.47 -9.98 3.48
C LEU A 23 4.40 -8.92 2.87
N ALA A 24 5.66 -9.27 2.62
CA ALA A 24 6.61 -8.38 1.97
C ALA A 24 6.14 -7.97 0.55
N TYR A 25 5.69 -8.95 -0.23
CA TYR A 25 5.13 -8.71 -1.57
C TYR A 25 3.90 -7.78 -1.52
N ALA A 26 2.98 -8.04 -0.59
CA ALA A 26 1.77 -7.25 -0.42
C ALA A 26 2.11 -5.83 0.05
N TYR A 27 3.07 -5.65 0.95
CA TYR A 27 3.51 -4.33 1.41
C TYR A 27 4.11 -3.51 0.26
N GLU A 28 5.00 -4.12 -0.54
CA GLU A 28 5.58 -3.45 -1.70
C GLU A 28 4.50 -3.10 -2.73
N THR A 29 3.59 -4.02 -3.04
CA THR A 29 2.47 -3.79 -3.97
C THR A 29 1.49 -2.73 -3.48
N SER A 30 1.16 -2.71 -2.19
CA SER A 30 0.19 -1.78 -1.60
C SER A 30 0.73 -0.35 -1.54
N GLY A 31 2.03 -0.19 -1.25
CA GLY A 31 2.71 1.12 -1.31
C GLY A 31 2.96 1.58 -2.75
N ARG A 32 3.10 0.64 -3.69
CA ARG A 32 3.19 0.88 -5.13
C ARG A 32 1.80 0.88 -5.79
N ALA A 33 0.76 1.33 -5.07
CA ALA A 33 -0.50 1.71 -5.70
C ALA A 33 -0.22 2.86 -6.68
N LEU A 34 0.14 2.50 -7.91
CA LEU A 34 0.25 3.35 -9.07
C LEU A 34 1.04 4.62 -8.77
N THR A 35 2.38 4.56 -8.79
CA THR A 35 3.18 5.75 -9.14
C THR A 35 2.87 6.09 -10.59
N ALA A 36 1.63 6.53 -10.87
CA ALA A 36 1.35 7.41 -11.97
C ALA A 36 2.30 8.59 -11.78
N ARG A 37 2.95 9.00 -12.87
CA ARG A 37 3.88 10.12 -12.87
C ARG A 37 3.14 11.38 -12.39
N THR A 38 3.26 11.69 -11.11
CA THR A 38 2.73 12.91 -10.50
C THR A 38 3.74 14.03 -10.66
N TYR A 39 3.27 15.27 -10.58
CA TYR A 39 4.09 16.46 -10.63
C TYR A 39 3.51 17.49 -9.68
N SER A 40 4.37 18.32 -9.09
CA SER A 40 3.92 19.39 -8.22
C SER A 40 3.25 20.48 -9.03
N LEU A 41 2.10 20.93 -8.54
CA LEU A 41 1.35 22.06 -9.08
C LEU A 41 1.11 23.05 -7.96
N THR A 42 1.25 24.33 -8.26
CA THR A 42 0.94 25.42 -7.35
C THR A 42 -0.13 26.28 -7.98
N ALA A 43 -1.17 26.57 -7.21
CA ALA A 43 -2.26 27.44 -7.61
C ALA A 43 -2.47 28.51 -6.53
N VAL A 44 -2.90 29.70 -6.95
CA VAL A 44 -3.17 30.83 -6.07
C VAL A 44 -4.67 31.05 -6.03
N PHE A 45 -5.24 31.13 -4.83
CA PHE A 45 -6.65 31.35 -4.60
C PHE A 45 -6.83 32.58 -3.72
N GLY A 46 -7.92 33.33 -3.93
CA GLY A 46 -8.26 34.46 -3.06
C GLY A 46 -8.78 34.03 -1.67
N ARG A 47 -9.26 32.79 -1.53
CA ARG A 47 -9.84 32.21 -0.31
C ARG A 47 -9.87 30.68 -0.42
N ILE A 48 -9.58 29.97 0.68
CA ILE A 48 -9.46 28.50 0.72
C ILE A 48 -10.22 27.85 1.89
N ASP A 49 -11.33 28.45 2.33
CA ASP A 49 -12.14 27.90 3.42
C ASP A 49 -12.56 26.44 3.14
N GLY A 50 -12.27 25.53 4.07
CA GLY A 50 -12.67 24.12 3.97
C GLY A 50 -11.73 23.18 3.20
N VAL A 51 -10.56 23.64 2.75
CA VAL A 51 -9.53 22.78 2.16
C VAL A 51 -8.51 22.37 3.22
N THR A 52 -8.31 21.07 3.39
CA THR A 52 -7.35 20.49 4.33
C THR A 52 -6.30 19.63 3.61
N PRO A 53 -5.14 19.34 4.22
CA PRO A 53 -4.16 18.41 3.65
C PRO A 53 -4.80 17.05 3.32
N GLY A 54 -4.59 16.56 2.09
CA GLY A 54 -5.21 15.35 1.58
C GLY A 54 -6.60 15.53 0.95
N SER A 55 -7.06 16.78 0.78
CA SER A 55 -8.30 17.09 0.06
C SER A 55 -8.19 16.66 -1.41
N GLU A 56 -9.21 15.98 -1.90
CA GLU A 56 -9.18 15.42 -3.26
C GLU A 56 -9.14 16.50 -4.34
N VAL A 57 -8.22 16.36 -5.29
CA VAL A 57 -8.18 17.17 -6.51
C VAL A 57 -8.94 16.43 -7.61
N ARG A 58 -9.91 17.09 -8.25
CA ARG A 58 -10.81 16.48 -9.25
C ARG A 58 -10.83 17.26 -10.56
N ILE A 59 -10.88 16.53 -11.68
CA ILE A 59 -11.10 17.08 -13.03
C ILE A 59 -12.37 16.44 -13.59
N ALA A 60 -13.36 17.25 -13.94
CA ALA A 60 -14.67 16.78 -14.42
C ALA A 60 -15.32 15.72 -13.51
N GLY A 61 -15.12 15.83 -12.19
CA GLY A 61 -15.66 14.91 -11.18
C GLY A 61 -14.77 13.68 -10.88
N VAL A 62 -13.75 13.42 -11.68
CA VAL A 62 -12.81 12.30 -11.50
C VAL A 62 -11.65 12.72 -10.60
N LYS A 63 -11.35 11.92 -9.57
CA LYS A 63 -10.20 12.14 -8.67
C LYS A 63 -8.89 11.94 -9.44
N VAL A 64 -8.00 12.93 -9.36
CA VAL A 64 -6.67 12.90 -9.99
C VAL A 64 -5.53 13.09 -8.99
N GLY A 65 -5.83 13.46 -7.74
CA GLY A 65 -4.84 13.68 -6.70
C GLY A 65 -5.47 13.93 -5.33
N ALA A 66 -4.62 14.27 -4.37
CA ALA A 66 -4.97 14.63 -2.99
C ALA A 66 -3.88 15.53 -2.39
#